data_AF-A0A100WTG0-F1
#
_entry.id   AF-A0A100WTG0-F1
#
_cell.length_a   1.000
_cell.length_b   1.000
_cell.length_c   1.000
_cell.angle_alpha   90.00
_cell.angle_beta   90.00
_cell.angle_gamma   90.00
#
_symmetry.space_group_name_H-M   'P 1'
#
loop_
_entity.id
_entity.type
_entity.pdbx_description
1 polymer ?
#
loop_
_entity_poly.entity_id
_entity_poly.type
_entity_poly.pdbx_seq_one_letter_code
_entity_poly.pdbx_strand_id
1 'polypeptide(L)' 'MSDRDIENISKSIKKHVDDNFPKGVSVPGPEEADEDDAIRAVQKQFKEAGFNCPRDTAREVVQHAWDQVR' A
#
# COMPACT_ATOMS: atom_id res chain seq x y z
N MET A 1 -18.33 -6.02 -25.55
CA MET A 1 -18.33 -5.00 -24.48
C MET A 1 -18.48 -3.65 -25.13
N SER A 2 -19.34 -2.79 -24.60
CA SER A 2 -19.54 -1.43 -25.12
C SER A 2 -18.62 -0.44 -24.40
N ASP A 3 -18.34 0.72 -25.02
CA ASP A 3 -17.49 1.76 -24.41
C ASP A 3 -18.07 2.30 -23.08
N ARG A 4 -19.40 2.26 -22.92
CA ARG A 4 -20.08 2.58 -21.65
C ARG A 4 -19.74 1.59 -20.54
N ASP A 5 -19.56 0.31 -20.86
CA ASP A 5 -19.20 -0.71 -19.86
C ASP A 5 -17.78 -0.47 -19.36
N ILE A 6 -16.86 -0.11 -20.26
CA ILE A 6 -15.46 0.22 -19.93
C ILE A 6 -15.40 1.44 -19.02
N GLU A 7 -16.17 2.50 -19.32
CA GLU A 7 -16.21 3.72 -18.51
C GLU A 7 -16.76 3.46 -17.10
N ASN A 8 -17.80 2.62 -16.99
CA ASN A 8 -18.39 2.26 -15.70
C ASN A 8 -17.46 1.39 -14.85
N ILE A 9 -16.73 0.45 -15.47
CA ILE A 9 -15.69 -0.35 -14.79
C ILE A 9 -14.58 0.57 -14.29
N SER A 10 -14.10 1.50 -15.14
CA SER A 10 -13.03 2.44 -14.78
C SER A 10 -13.42 3.32 -13.59
N LYS A 11 -14.65 3.86 -13.57
CA LYS A 11 -15.17 4.65 -12.45
C LYS A 11 -15.26 3.83 -11.17
N SER A 12 -15.69 2.57 -11.26
CA SER A 12 -15.82 1.68 -10.12
C SER A 12 -14.46 1.31 -9.52
N ILE A 13 -13.46 1.04 -10.36
CA ILE A 13 -12.08 0.79 -9.93
C ILE A 13 -11.52 2.03 -9.24
N LYS A 14 -11.66 3.21 -9.85
CA LYS A 14 -11.16 4.47 -9.27
C LYS A 14 -11.78 4.72 -7.90
N LYS A 15 -13.09 4.57 -7.77
CA LYS A 15 -13.78 4.71 -6.49
C LYS A 15 -13.28 3.70 -5.45
N HIS A 16 -13.08 2.43 -5.85
CA HIS A 16 -12.56 1.42 -4.93
C HIS A 16 -11.16 1.76 -4.42
N VAL A 17 -10.28 2.26 -5.30
CA VAL A 17 -8.95 2.75 -4.91
C VAL A 17 -9.07 3.95 -3.97
N ASP A 18 -9.87 4.96 -4.32
CA ASP A 18 -10.01 6.16 -3.49
C ASP A 18 -10.61 5.86 -2.10
N ASP A 19 -11.54 4.91 -2.02
CA ASP A 19 -12.23 4.55 -0.77
C ASP A 19 -11.40 3.63 0.15
N ASN A 20 -10.56 2.75 -0.42
CA ASN A 20 -9.90 1.69 0.34
C ASN A 20 -8.38 1.82 0.41
N PHE A 21 -7.73 2.49 -0.54
CA PHE A 21 -6.28 2.61 -0.54
C PHE A 21 -5.82 3.35 0.72
N PRO A 22 -4.84 2.82 1.48
CA PRO A 22 -4.44 3.42 2.73
C PRO A 22 -3.94 4.85 2.48
N LYS A 23 -4.62 5.84 3.08
CA LYS A 23 -4.28 7.27 2.96
C LYS A 23 -2.90 7.59 3.55
N GLY A 24 -2.38 6.70 4.38
CA GLY A 24 -1.03 6.70 4.90
C GLY A 24 -0.67 5.28 5.34
N VAL A 25 0.60 4.94 5.21
CA VAL A 25 1.15 3.67 5.68
C VAL A 25 1.99 3.98 6.90
N SER A 26 1.67 3.37 8.03
CA SER A 26 2.50 3.47 9.23
C SER A 26 3.68 2.52 9.07
N VAL A 27 4.90 3.04 9.09
CA VAL A 27 6.11 2.25 9.02
C VAL A 27 6.79 2.29 10.39
N PRO A 28 6.95 1.15 11.09
CA PRO A 28 7.72 1.08 12.33
C PRO A 28 9.13 1.64 12.12
N GLY A 29 9.63 2.43 13.06
CA GLY A 29 10.97 3.01 12.96
C GLY A 29 12.08 1.95 13.06
N PRO A 30 13.31 2.26 12.61
CA PRO A 30 14.45 1.34 12.72
C PRO A 30 14.86 1.04 14.17
N GLU A 31 14.41 1.85 15.14
CA GLU A 31 14.59 1.60 16.57
C GLU A 31 13.49 0.70 17.17
N GLU A 32 12.36 0.54 16.47
CA GLU A 32 11.17 -0.19 16.95
C GLU A 32 11.06 -1.60 16.38
N ALA A 33 11.56 -1.82 15.16
CA ALA A 33 11.50 -3.10 14.47
C ALA A 33 12.67 -3.28 13.48
N ASP A 34 12.98 -4.54 13.15
CA ASP A 34 13.86 -4.83 12.02
C ASP A 34 13.14 -4.60 10.67
N GLU A 35 13.92 -4.56 9.58
CA GLU A 35 13.38 -4.27 8.24
C GLU A 35 12.34 -5.30 7.81
N ASP A 36 12.49 -6.56 8.21
CA ASP A 36 11.61 -7.66 7.83
C ASP A 36 10.26 -7.59 8.54
N ASP A 37 10.25 -7.16 9.79
CA ASP A 37 9.04 -6.92 10.57
C ASP A 37 8.33 -5.64 10.11
N ALA A 38 9.08 -4.58 9.77
CA ALA A 38 8.53 -3.38 9.15
C ALA A 38 7.88 -3.68 7.79
N ILE A 39 8.53 -4.50 6.94
CA ILE A 39 7.97 -4.98 5.67
C ILE A 39 6.65 -5.72 5.91
N ARG A 40 6.61 -6.65 6.87
CA ARG A 40 5.39 -7.40 7.19
C ARG A 40 4.27 -6.47 7.68
N ALA A 41 4.59 -5.44 8.45
CA ALA A 41 3.62 -4.44 8.92
C ALA A 41 3.01 -3.64 7.76
N VAL A 42 3.83 -3.23 6.78
CA VAL A 42 3.36 -2.58 5.55
C VAL A 42 2.47 -3.53 4.74
N GLN A 43 2.93 -4.75 4.48
CA GLN A 43 2.15 -5.74 3.71
C GLN A 43 0.79 -6.03 4.36
N LYS A 44 0.74 -6.09 5.70
CA LYS A 44 -0.49 -6.28 6.45
C LYS A 44 -1.47 -5.14 6.23
N GLN A 45 -1.03 -3.89 6.31
CA GLN A 45 -1.89 -2.71 6.07
C GLN A 45 -2.49 -2.70 4.67
N PHE A 46 -1.69 -3.00 3.63
CA PHE A 46 -2.20 -3.12 2.27
C PHE A 46 -3.22 -4.26 2.13
N LYS A 47 -2.94 -5.42 2.74
CA LYS A 47 -3.85 -6.56 2.73
C LYS A 47 -5.18 -6.26 3.42
N GLU A 48 -5.15 -5.56 4.55
CA GLU A 48 -6.35 -5.10 5.28
C GLU A 48 -7.18 -4.10 4.45
N ALA A 49 -6.50 -3.29 3.62
CA ALA A 49 -7.12 -2.41 2.64
C ALA A 49 -7.62 -3.13 1.36
N GLY A 50 -7.42 -4.46 1.25
CA GLY A 50 -7.83 -5.24 0.08
C GLY A 50 -6.85 -5.22 -1.10
N PHE A 51 -5.63 -4.72 -0.89
CA PHE A 51 -4.58 -4.65 -1.90
C PHE A 51 -3.50 -5.71 -1.66
N ASN A 52 -2.94 -6.22 -2.75
CA ASN A 52 -1.73 -7.02 -2.68
C ASN A 52 -0.52 -6.08 -2.64
N CYS A 53 0.38 -6.28 -1.68
CA CYS A 53 1.64 -5.56 -1.59
C CYS A 53 2.81 -6.57 -1.67
N PRO A 54 3.46 -6.70 -2.84
CA PRO A 54 4.64 -7.54 -2.99
C PRO A 54 5.73 -7.14 -2.01
N ARG A 55 6.57 -8.10 -1.63
CA ARG A 55 7.63 -7.87 -0.64
C ARG A 55 8.60 -6.77 -1.07
N ASP A 56 8.97 -6.72 -2.34
CA ASP A 56 9.90 -5.72 -2.85
C ASP A 56 9.30 -4.31 -2.80
N THR A 57 8.01 -4.15 -3.15
CA THR A 57 7.29 -2.88 -3.00
C THR A 57 7.19 -2.45 -1.54
N ALA A 58 6.89 -3.38 -0.63
CA ALA A 58 6.86 -3.09 0.81
C ALA A 58 8.25 -2.68 1.32
N ARG A 59 9.32 -3.32 0.84
CA ARG A 59 10.70 -2.97 1.16
C ARG A 59 11.03 -1.55 0.73
N GLU A 60 10.71 -1.17 -0.51
CA GLU A 60 10.93 0.20 -1.00
C GLU A 60 10.21 1.25 -0.14
N VAL A 61 8.98 0.97 0.30
CA VAL A 61 8.23 1.85 1.21
C VAL A 61 8.94 1.98 2.55
N VAL A 62 9.41 0.88 3.13
CA VAL A 62 10.13 0.90 4.42
C VAL A 62 11.44 1.68 4.30
N GLN A 63 12.24 1.42 3.26
CA GLN A 63 13.51 2.10 3.02
C GLN A 63 13.32 3.60 2.81
N HIS A 64 12.36 4.00 1.97
CA HIS A 64 12.04 5.41 1.77
C HIS A 64 11.53 6.10 3.03
N ALA A 65 10.78 5.40 3.90
CA ALA A 65 10.33 5.95 5.16
C ALA A 65 11.51 6.17 6.10
N TRP A 66 12.40 5.18 6.25
CA TRP A 66 13.57 5.25 7.13
C TRP A 66 14.61 6.27 6.69
N ASP A 67 14.82 6.43 5.38
CA ASP A 67 15.72 7.44 4.83
C ASP A 67 15.24 8.87 5.10
N GLN A 68 13.92 9.10 5.27
CA GLN A 68 13.38 10.42 5.59
C GLN A 68 13.51 10.79 7.08
N VAL A 69 13.70 9.80 7.97
CA VAL A 69 13.88 10.03 9.41
C VAL A 69 15.36 10.10 9.81
N ARG A 70 16.28 9.92 8.84
CA ARG A 70 17.72 9.88 9.03
C ARG A 70 18.37 11.23 8.69
#